data_AF-A0A2G0Z7N2-F1
#
_entry.id   AF-A0A2G0Z7N2-F1
#
_cell.length_a   1.000
_cell.length_b   1.000
_cell.length_c   1.000
_cell.angle_alpha   90.00
_cell.angle_beta   90.00
_cell.angle_gamma   90.00
#
_symmetry.space_group_name_H-M   'P 1'
#
loop_
_entity.id
_entity.type
_entity.pdbx_description
1 polymer ?
#
loop_
_entity_poly.entity_id
_entity_poly.type
_entity_poly.pdbx_seq_one_letter_code
_entity_poly.pdbx_strand_id
1 'polypeptide(L)' 'MKFFSDLSRQLLHTGSKVQRDLDASIKDAIELEGDAEQFYKLLEHLFFTDLAFHEQGRANHMMVKTTFDSFQ' A
#
# COMPACT_ATOMS: atom_id res chain seq x y z
N MET A 1 -18.65 8.37 1.13
CA MET A 1 -18.11 7.15 1.77
C MET A 1 -17.55 6.11 0.78
N LYS A 2 -18.14 5.90 -0.42
CA LYS A 2 -17.61 4.91 -1.39
C LYS A 2 -16.14 5.12 -1.78
N PHE A 3 -15.70 6.36 -1.92
CA PHE A 3 -14.30 6.69 -2.27
C PHE A 3 -13.26 6.05 -1.33
N PHE A 4 -13.50 6.10 0.00
CA PHE A 4 -12.56 5.53 0.97
C PHE A 4 -12.61 4.00 1.03
N SER A 5 -13.79 3.38 0.89
CA SER A 5 -13.89 1.91 0.82
C SER A 5 -13.31 1.33 -0.46
N ASP A 6 -13.40 2.09 -1.55
CA ASP A 6 -12.88 1.68 -2.85
C ASP A 6 -11.37 1.89 -2.91
N LEU A 7 -10.85 2.96 -2.29
CA LEU A 7 -9.41 3.21 -2.20
C LEU A 7 -8.69 2.11 -1.41
N SER A 8 -9.20 1.68 -0.26
CA SER A 8 -8.55 0.62 0.52
C SER A 8 -8.56 -0.72 -0.20
N ARG A 9 -9.66 -1.05 -0.89
CA ARG A 9 -9.73 -2.25 -1.76
C ARG A 9 -8.80 -2.17 -2.96
N GLN A 10 -8.70 -1.00 -3.59
CA GLN A 10 -7.78 -0.76 -4.70
C GLN A 10 -6.33 -0.86 -4.24
N LEU A 11 -5.97 -0.26 -3.10
CA LEU A 11 -4.65 -0.38 -2.50
C LEU A 11 -4.33 -1.83 -2.11
N LEU A 12 -5.28 -2.58 -1.56
CA LEU A 12 -5.09 -3.99 -1.21
C LEU A 12 -4.89 -4.87 -2.46
N HIS A 13 -5.72 -4.66 -3.50
CA HIS A 13 -5.57 -5.38 -4.78
C HIS A 13 -4.25 -5.03 -5.45
N THR A 14 -3.88 -3.76 -5.49
CA THR A 14 -2.61 -3.29 -6.04
C THR A 14 -1.44 -3.82 -5.23
N GLY A 15 -1.50 -3.79 -3.89
CA GLY A 15 -0.47 -4.36 -3.01
C GLY A 15 -0.27 -5.85 -3.23
N SER A 16 -1.35 -6.63 -3.36
CA SER A 16 -1.26 -8.07 -3.68
C SER A 16 -0.66 -8.36 -5.06
N LYS A 17 -0.78 -7.42 -5.99
CA LYS A 17 -0.18 -7.50 -7.33
C LYS A 17 1.30 -7.10 -7.27
N VAL A 18 1.61 -5.98 -6.64
CA VAL A 18 2.98 -5.48 -6.44
C VAL A 18 3.82 -6.50 -5.66
N GLN A 19 3.26 -7.14 -4.63
CA GLN A 19 3.94 -8.22 -3.90
C GLN A 19 4.28 -9.41 -4.80
N ARG A 20 3.34 -9.83 -5.66
CA ARG A 20 3.59 -10.92 -6.62
C ARG A 20 4.63 -10.54 -7.67
N ASP A 21 4.58 -9.31 -8.16
CA ASP A 21 5.55 -8.78 -9.12
C ASP A 21 6.95 -8.64 -8.47
N LEU A 22 7.01 -8.29 -7.18
CA LEU A 22 8.24 -8.28 -6.38
C LEU A 22 8.80 -9.68 -6.19
N ASP A 23 7.98 -10.66 -5.78
CA ASP A 23 8.42 -12.05 -5.58
C ASP A 23 8.95 -12.67 -6.89
N ALA A 24 8.30 -12.34 -8.03
CA ALA A 24 8.76 -12.73 -9.35
C ALA A 24 10.09 -12.05 -9.72
N SER A 25 10.21 -10.74 -9.46
CA SER A 25 11.44 -9.98 -9.71
C SER A 25 12.60 -10.43 -8.83
N ILE A 26 12.36 -10.83 -7.57
CA ILE A 26 13.38 -11.43 -6.68
C ILE A 26 13.88 -12.74 -7.29
N LYS A 27 12.97 -13.58 -7.78
CA LYS A 27 13.33 -14.85 -8.40
C LYS A 27 14.17 -14.64 -9.67
N ASP A 28 13.74 -13.71 -10.52
CA ASP A 28 14.48 -13.35 -11.74
C ASP A 28 15.85 -12.71 -11.40
N ALA A 29 15.93 -11.91 -10.33
CA ALA A 29 17.19 -11.33 -9.88
C ALA A 29 18.19 -12.37 -9.36
N ILE A 30 17.70 -13.41 -8.69
CA ILE A 30 18.53 -14.52 -8.19
C ILE A 30 19.00 -15.44 -9.33
N GLU A 31 18.18 -15.63 -10.38
CA GLU A 31 18.46 -16.58 -11.46
C GLU A 31 19.19 -15.95 -12.68
N LEU A 32 19.07 -14.64 -12.93
CA LEU A 32 19.43 -14.03 -14.23
C LEU A 32 20.27 -12.73 -14.20
N GLU A 33 20.97 -12.40 -13.11
CA GLU A 33 21.61 -11.07 -12.94
C GLU A 33 20.58 -9.93 -13.09
N GLY A 34 19.43 -10.06 -12.43
CA GLY A 34 18.31 -9.13 -12.62
C GLY A 34 18.62 -7.69 -12.18
N ASP A 35 17.91 -6.76 -12.83
CA ASP A 35 18.08 -5.32 -12.66
C ASP A 35 17.73 -4.88 -11.24
N ALA A 36 18.78 -4.62 -10.45
CA ALA A 36 18.64 -4.14 -9.07
C ALA A 36 17.80 -2.85 -8.98
N GLU A 37 17.79 -2.01 -10.00
CA GLU A 37 16.99 -0.78 -10.02
C GLU A 37 15.49 -1.08 -10.02
N GLN A 38 15.05 -2.10 -10.78
CA GLN A 38 13.64 -2.53 -10.77
C GLN A 38 13.24 -3.10 -9.42
N PHE A 39 14.11 -3.88 -8.78
CA PHE A 39 13.86 -4.41 -7.45
C PHE A 39 13.69 -3.29 -6.41
N TYR A 40 14.58 -2.30 -6.41
CA TYR A 40 14.48 -1.16 -5.49
C TYR A 40 13.20 -0.33 -5.72
N LYS A 41 12.82 -0.09 -6.98
CA LYS A 41 11.57 0.62 -7.32
C LYS A 41 10.33 -0.14 -6.81
N LEU A 42 10.30 -1.46 -6.95
CA LEU A 42 9.20 -2.28 -6.45
C LEU A 42 9.10 -2.23 -4.92
N LEU A 43 10.23 -2.31 -4.22
CA LEU A 43 10.29 -2.14 -2.75
C LEU A 43 9.76 -0.77 -2.31
N GLU A 44 10.14 0.30 -3.01
CA GLU A 44 9.66 1.65 -2.73
C GLU A 44 8.14 1.76 -2.91
N HIS A 45 7.61 1.20 -4.01
CA HIS A 45 6.16 1.15 -4.25
C HIS A 45 5.41 0.36 -3.19
N LEU A 46 5.98 -0.77 -2.72
CA LEU A 46 5.39 -1.57 -1.65
C LEU A 46 5.29 -0.76 -0.35
N PHE A 47 6.39 -0.11 0.04
CA PHE A 47 6.45 0.72 1.25
C PHE A 47 5.42 1.85 1.22
N PHE A 48 5.33 2.61 0.13
CA PHE A 48 4.36 3.69 0.03
C PHE A 48 2.91 3.21 -0.01
N THR A 49 2.65 2.03 -0.57
CA THR A 49 1.32 1.42 -0.57
C THR A 49 0.87 1.06 0.84
N ASP A 50 1.76 0.43 1.63
CA ASP A 50 1.49 0.09 3.03
C ASP A 50 1.32 1.36 3.89
N LEU A 51 2.19 2.35 3.71
CA LEU A 51 2.08 3.64 4.40
C LEU A 51 0.72 4.29 4.13
N ALA A 52 0.30 4.36 2.86
CA ALA A 52 -0.97 4.95 2.47
C ALA A 52 -2.16 4.20 3.09
N PHE A 53 -2.12 2.87 3.14
CA PHE A 53 -3.15 2.05 3.76
C PHE A 53 -3.29 2.32 5.27
N HIS A 54 -2.16 2.39 5.99
CA HIS A 54 -2.16 2.71 7.42
C HIS A 54 -2.63 4.14 7.72
N GLU A 55 -2.15 5.12 6.96
CA GLU A 55 -2.57 6.52 7.10
C GLU A 55 -4.06 6.71 6.80
N GLN A 56 -4.60 5.96 5.84
CA GLN A 56 -6.04 5.95 5.58
C GLN A 56 -6.82 5.47 6.81
N GLY A 57 -6.38 4.39 7.45
CA GLY A 57 -6.98 3.90 8.70
C GLY A 57 -6.94 4.94 9.81
N ARG A 58 -5.78 5.60 10.00
CA ARG A 58 -5.59 6.66 10.99
C ARG A 58 -6.48 7.87 10.72
N ALA A 59 -6.55 8.33 9.47
CA ALA A 59 -7.37 9.46 9.06
C ALA A 59 -8.87 9.20 9.28
N ASN A 60 -9.34 8.00 8.92
CA ASN A 60 -10.72 7.58 9.19
C ASN A 60 -11.04 7.57 10.69
N HIS A 61 -10.15 7.00 11.50
CA HIS A 61 -10.32 6.99 12.95
C HIS A 61 -10.34 8.40 13.54
N MET A 62 -9.42 9.28 13.12
CA MET A 62 -9.40 10.68 13.54
C MET A 62 -10.69 11.41 13.14
N MET A 63 -11.16 11.26 11.91
CA MET A 63 -12.41 11.87 11.46
C MET A 63 -13.60 11.48 12.35
N VAL A 64 -13.72 10.18 12.66
CA VAL A 64 -14.78 9.68 13.56
C VAL A 64 -14.62 10.24 14.96
N LYS A 65 -13.41 10.19 15.54
CA LYS A 65 -13.12 10.74 16.86
C LYS A 65 -13.47 12.23 16.95
N THR A 66 -12.97 13.05 16.02
CA THR A 66 -13.23 14.50 16.01
C THR A 66 -14.72 14.82 15.84
N THR A 67 -15.45 13.98 15.11
CA THR A 67 -16.91 14.11 15.00
C THR A 67 -17.57 13.87 16.37
N PHE A 68 -17.19 12.84 17.11
CA PHE A 68 -17.72 12.60 18.46
C PHE A 68 -17.31 13.67 19.47
N ASP A 69 -16.04 14.10 19.44
CA ASP A 69 -15.53 15.17 20.30
C ASP A 69 -16.28 16.50 20.07
N SER A 70 -16.87 16.72 18.88
CA SER A 70 -17.63 17.94 18.58
C SER A 70 -19.03 18.00 19.20
N PHE A 71 -19.53 16.89 19.77
CA PHE A 71 -20.82 16.83 20.47
C PHE A 71 -20.71 17.01 21.98
N GLN A 72 -19.50 17.09 22.53
CA GLN A 72 -19.22 17.48 23.92
C GLN A 72 -19.04 18.99 24.02
#